data_AF-A0A382BND1-F1
#
_entry.id   AF-A0A382BND1-F1
#
_cell.length_a   1.000
_cell.length_b   1.000
_cell.length_c   1.000
_cell.angle_alpha   90.00
_cell.angle_beta   90.00
_cell.angle_gamma   90.00
#
_symmetry.space_group_name_H-M   'P 1'
#
loop_
_entity.id
_entity.type
_entity.pdbx_description
1 polymer ?
#
loop_
_entity_poly.entity_id
_entity_poly.type
_entity_poly.pdbx_seq_one_letter_code
_entity_poly.pdbx_strand_id
1 'polypeptide(L)' 'MEEVFMNASLNGIRVLDVTQVMAGPFCAMLLCDMGADVIKVEAPNGDSSRRMAGGAGEDSAAF' A
#
# COMPACT_ATOMS: atom_id res chain seq x y z
N MET A 1 -22.68 8.56 -0.61
CA MET A 1 -21.24 8.32 -0.83
C MET A 1 -20.43 8.39 0.47
N GLU A 2 -20.93 9.08 1.49
CA GLU A 2 -20.25 9.23 2.80
C GLU A 2 -20.41 8.00 3.73
N GLU A 3 -21.55 7.29 3.68
CA GLU A 3 -21.77 6.12 4.55
C GLU A 3 -20.90 4.90 4.24
N VAL A 4 -20.39 4.75 3.00
CA VAL A 4 -19.61 3.56 2.61
C VAL A 4 -18.24 3.51 3.30
N PHE A 5 -17.62 4.67 3.55
CA PHE A 5 -16.32 4.74 4.20
C PHE A 5 -16.41 4.61 5.73
N MET A 6 -17.53 5.01 6.34
CA MET A 6 -17.72 4.89 7.80
C MET A 6 -17.80 3.44 8.28
N ASN A 7 -18.19 2.49 7.42
CA ASN A 7 -18.40 1.07 7.75
C ASN A 7 -17.42 0.10 7.06
N ALA A 8 -16.30 0.58 6.50
CA ALA A 8 -15.28 -0.27 5.93
C ALA A 8 -14.66 -1.19 7.01
N SER A 9 -14.38 -2.45 6.68
CA SER A 9 -14.04 -3.49 7.65
C SER A 9 -12.78 -3.21 8.48
N LEU A 10 -11.88 -2.37 7.97
CA LEU A 10 -10.64 -1.97 8.62
C LEU A 10 -10.56 -0.46 8.93
N ASN A 11 -11.70 0.24 8.94
CA ASN A 11 -11.71 1.66 9.29
C ASN A 11 -11.10 1.90 10.69
N GLY A 12 -10.23 2.91 10.80
CA GLY A 12 -9.51 3.25 12.03
C GLY A 12 -8.29 2.38 12.34
N ILE A 13 -8.00 1.35 11.52
CA ILE A 13 -6.78 0.56 11.64
C ILE A 13 -5.66 1.22 10.84
N ARG A 14 -4.49 1.38 11.47
CA ARG A 14 -3.26 1.82 10.80
C ARG A 14 -2.29 0.65 10.63
N VAL A 15 -1.74 0.49 9.43
CA VAL A 15 -0.82 -0.60 9.09
C VAL A 15 0.51 -0.03 8.62
N LEU A 16 1.62 -0.56 9.12
CA LEU A 16 2.95 -0.28 8.56
C LEU A 16 3.31 -1.41 7.59
N ASP A 17 3.38 -1.08 6.29
CA ASP A 17 3.87 -2.01 5.28
C ASP A 17 5.39 -1.87 5.12
N VAL A 18 6.12 -2.85 5.67
CA VAL A 18 7.59 -2.98 5.56
C VAL A 18 8.01 -4.05 4.54
N THR A 19 7.05 -4.57 3.76
CA THR A 19 7.31 -5.61 2.75
C THR A 19 7.93 -5.01 1.50
N GLN A 20 8.33 -5.86 0.53
CA GLN A 20 8.90 -5.39 -0.73
C GLN A 20 8.39 -6.19 -1.92
N VAL A 21 8.65 -5.67 -3.13
CA VAL A 21 8.28 -6.30 -4.40
C VAL A 21 6.76 -6.49 -4.46
N MET A 22 6.21 -7.69 -4.72
CA MET A 22 4.81 -7.83 -5.16
C MET A 22 3.86 -8.33 -4.07
N ALA A 23 4.18 -9.43 -3.39
CA ALA A 23 3.18 -10.15 -2.59
C ALA A 23 2.70 -9.36 -1.37
N GLY A 24 3.62 -8.69 -0.68
CA GLY A 24 3.29 -7.89 0.50
C GLY A 24 2.57 -6.59 0.14
N PRO A 25 3.07 -5.80 -0.83
CA PRO A 25 2.39 -4.58 -1.26
C PRO A 25 0.99 -4.85 -1.84
N PHE A 26 0.79 -5.95 -2.58
CA PHE A 26 -0.55 -6.36 -3.01
C PHE A 26 -1.49 -6.66 -1.84
N CYS A 27 -1.00 -7.34 -0.79
CA CYS A 27 -1.78 -7.54 0.44
C CYS A 27 -2.13 -6.20 1.09
N ALA A 28 -1.16 -5.28 1.18
CA ALA A 28 -1.33 -3.97 1.76
C ALA A 28 -2.36 -3.12 0.99
N MET A 29 -2.37 -3.19 -0.34
CA MET A 29 -3.39 -2.59 -1.20
C MET A 29 -4.80 -3.07 -0.85
N LEU A 30 -4.98 -4.39 -0.66
CA LEU A 30 -6.28 -4.95 -0.25
C LEU A 30 -6.70 -4.47 1.15
N LEU A 31 -5.76 -4.26 2.07
CA LEU A 31 -6.06 -3.68 3.39
C LEU A 31 -6.51 -2.21 3.27
N CYS A 32 -5.88 -1.43 2.39
CA CYS A 32 -6.31 -0.08 2.02
C CYS A 32 -7.74 -0.08 1.46
N ASP A 33 -8.05 -0.98 0.53
CA ASP A 33 -9.39 -1.11 -0.06
C ASP A 33 -10.46 -1.44 0.99
N MET A 34 -10.08 -2.18 2.05
CA MET A 34 -10.94 -2.47 3.20
C MET A 34 -10.99 -1.33 4.24
N GLY A 35 -10.33 -0.19 3.99
CA GLY A 35 -10.42 1.03 4.78
C GLY A 35 -9.29 1.26 5.79
N ALA A 36 -8.19 0.49 5.73
CA ALA A 36 -7.02 0.74 6.57
C ALA A 36 -6.21 1.95 6.11
N ASP A 37 -5.60 2.68 7.05
CA ASP A 37 -4.57 3.69 6.78
C ASP A 37 -3.20 2.99 6.70
N VAL A 38 -2.75 2.68 5.48
CA VAL A 38 -1.51 1.94 5.25
C VAL A 38 -0.37 2.91 4.93
N ILE A 39 0.69 2.84 5.73
CA ILE A 39 1.91 3.62 5.53
C ILE A 39 3.01 2.68 5.01
N LYS A 40 3.48 2.96 3.80
CA LYS A 40 4.62 2.28 3.20
C LYS A 40 5.93 2.76 3.82
N VAL A 41 6.72 1.84 4.34
CA VAL A 41 8.06 2.12 4.84
C VAL A 41 9.08 1.52 3.89
N GLU A 42 9.93 2.37 3.33
CA GLU A 42 10.95 1.97 2.37
C GLU A 42 12.35 2.36 2.84
N ALA A 43 13.35 1.76 2.21
CA ALA A 43 14.72 2.23 2.34
C ALA A 43 14.84 3.68 1.80
N PRO A 44 15.88 4.45 2.17
CA PRO A 44 16.09 5.80 1.62
C PRO A 44 16.13 5.87 0.09
N ASN A 45 16.53 4.75 -0.53
CA ASN A 45 16.59 4.60 -1.98
C ASN A 45 15.30 3.99 -2.57
N GLY A 46 14.24 3.86 -1.79
CA GLY A 46 12.97 3.24 -2.17
C GLY A 46 13.01 1.72 -2.32
N ASP A 47 11.84 1.13 -2.52
CA ASP A 47 11.62 -0.27 -2.87
C ASP A 47 12.33 -0.64 -4.19
N SER A 48 12.83 -1.87 -4.30
CA SER A 48 13.53 -2.35 -5.50
C SER A 48 12.63 -2.39 -6.74
N SER A 49 11.33 -2.60 -6.56
CA SER A 49 10.32 -2.61 -7.63
C SER A 49 10.20 -1.28 -8.38
N ARG A 50 10.55 -0.15 -7.73
CA ARG A 50 10.57 1.18 -8.38
C ARG A 50 11.52 1.28 -9.56
N ARG A 51 12.54 0.42 -9.59
CA ARG A 51 13.57 0.36 -10.65
C ARG A 51 13.39 -0.83 -11.59
N MET A 52 12.37 -1.66 -11.37
CA MET A 52 12.08 -2.77 -12.27
C MET A 52 11.52 -2.23 -13.59
N ALA A 53 11.83 -2.91 -14.69
CA ALA A 53 11.33 -2.53 -16.01
C ALA A 53 9.79 -2.47 -15.99
N GLY A 54 9.23 -1.29 -16.30
CA GLY A 54 7.79 -1.03 -16.23
C GLY A 54 7.33 -0.20 -15.03
N GLY A 55 8.21 0.14 -14.08
CA GLY A 55 7.89 1.11 -13.03
C GLY A 55 7.76 2.53 -13.59
N ALA A 56 6.64 3.21 -13.31
CA ALA A 56 6.42 4.60 -13.68
C ALA A 56 6.02 5.43 -12.45
N GLY A 57 6.62 6.60 -12.28
CA GLY A 57 6.25 7.57 -11.23
C GLY A 57 6.96 7.39 -9.89
N GLU A 58 6.46 8.11 -8.88
CA GLU A 58 6.91 8.05 -7.48
C GLU A 58 6.20 6.97 -6.66
N ASP A 59 5.36 6.15 -7.29
CA ASP A 59 4.68 5.03 -6.66
C ASP A 59 5.39 3.72 -7.00
N SER A 60 5.48 2.82 -6.02
CA SER A 60 5.99 1.47 -6.28
C SER A 60 4.96 0.78 -7.17
N ALA A 61 5.38 0.18 -8.28
CA ALA A 61 4.47 -0.51 -9.22
C ALA A 61 3.70 -1.70 -8.61
N ALA A 62 3.99 -2.02 -7.35
CA ALA A 62 3.35 -3.06 -6.58
C ALA A 62 2.47 -2.53 -5.44
N PHE A 63 2.44 -1.22 -5.19
CA PHE A 63 1.62 -0.59 -4.17
C PHE A 63 0.19 -0.34 -4.67
#